data_AF-D5BXB4-F1
#
_entry.id   AF-D5BXB4-F1
#
_cell.length_a   1.000
_cell.length_b   1.000
_cell.length_c   1.000
_cell.angle_alpha   90.00
_cell.angle_beta   90.00
_cell.angle_gamma   90.00
#
_symmetry.space_group_name_H-M   'P 1'
#
loop_
_entity.id
_entity.type
_entity.pdbx_description
1 polymer ?
#
loop_
_entity_poly.entity_id
_entity_poly.type
_entity_poly.pdbx_seq_one_letter_code
_entity_poly.pdbx_strand_id
1 'polypeptide(L)'
;MNPDFTALLVSGIIFSLLVLGFLAWRFGRANMGVFVIVAGLFPAVMDFLSSFAAHNYEYPGQSRLWVFTYIFFGWMAVCGICLLLAEGILARANEDLLSAPRLRWQAPLVTGVIAVGLDLFIDPIAVAAGYWVWLVPGEIYYGIPLLNFVGWFVLMLLAPLAWILIARRTAWGDGRKLLMAFIALVPLGLAATVLSLVLNGIIAMMGWQ
;
A
#
# COMPACT_ATOMS: atom_id res chain seq x y z
N MET A 1 11.29 19.75 -14.35
CA MET A 1 9.99 19.45 -14.99
C MET A 1 8.91 19.94 -14.06
N ASN A 2 7.78 20.45 -14.55
CA ASN A 2 6.66 20.79 -13.66
C ASN A 2 5.79 19.54 -13.47
N PRO A 3 5.40 19.21 -12.23
CA PRO A 3 4.59 18.03 -11.95
C PRO A 3 3.18 18.19 -12.52
N ASP A 4 2.72 17.18 -13.27
CA ASP A 4 1.31 17.08 -13.69
C ASP A 4 0.53 16.26 -12.66
N PHE A 5 -0.01 16.96 -11.66
CA PHE A 5 -0.82 16.35 -10.60
C PHE A 5 -2.17 15.83 -11.11
N THR A 6 -2.70 16.39 -12.20
CA THR A 6 -3.99 15.94 -12.76
C THR A 6 -3.81 14.59 -13.42
N ALA A 7 -2.80 14.46 -14.30
CA ALA A 7 -2.47 13.19 -14.93
C ALA A 7 -2.13 12.11 -13.90
N LEU A 8 -1.36 12.48 -12.85
CA LEU A 8 -1.01 11.56 -11.78
C LEU A 8 -2.26 11.01 -11.06
N LEU A 9 -3.17 11.89 -10.61
CA LEU A 9 -4.41 11.47 -9.95
C LEU A 9 -5.31 10.64 -10.86
N VAL A 10 -5.53 11.09 -12.09
CA VAL A 10 -6.38 10.40 -13.06
C VAL A 10 -5.83 9.01 -13.38
N SER A 11 -4.51 8.88 -13.54
CA SER A 11 -3.87 7.58 -13.77
C SER A 11 -4.08 6.63 -12.59
N GLY A 12 -3.88 7.10 -11.35
CA GLY A 12 -4.13 6.33 -10.14
C GLY A 12 -5.58 5.83 -10.07
N ILE A 13 -6.55 6.70 -10.36
CA ILE A 13 -7.97 6.34 -10.41
C ILE A 13 -8.21 5.27 -11.47
N ILE A 14 -7.78 5.47 -12.72
CA ILE A 14 -8.01 4.52 -13.82
C ILE A 14 -7.43 3.15 -13.49
N PHE A 15 -6.16 3.07 -13.10
CA PHE A 15 -5.52 1.79 -12.76
C PHE A 15 -6.20 1.10 -11.57
N SER A 16 -6.61 1.87 -10.56
CA SER A 16 -7.32 1.31 -9.42
C SER A 16 -8.68 0.73 -9.83
N LEU A 17 -9.44 1.38 -10.70
CA LEU A 17 -10.73 0.88 -11.18
C LEU A 17 -10.57 -0.40 -12.01
N LEU A 18 -9.50 -0.50 -12.81
CA LEU A 18 -9.18 -1.74 -13.54
C LEU A 18 -8.89 -2.90 -12.58
N VAL A 19 -8.07 -2.66 -11.55
CA VAL A 19 -7.79 -3.63 -10.48
C VAL A 19 -9.07 -4.04 -9.77
N LEU A 20 -9.90 -3.08 -9.35
CA LEU A 20 -11.15 -3.36 -8.65
C LEU A 20 -12.15 -4.12 -9.52
N GLY A 21 -12.24 -3.78 -10.81
CA GLY A 21 -13.04 -4.53 -11.78
C GLY A 21 -12.61 -5.99 -11.86
N PHE A 22 -11.30 -6.25 -11.95
CA PHE A 22 -10.74 -7.60 -11.95
C PHE A 22 -11.01 -8.34 -10.63
N LEU A 23 -10.79 -7.71 -9.47
CA LEU A 23 -11.04 -8.32 -8.17
C LEU A 23 -12.52 -8.61 -7.95
N ALA A 24 -13.42 -7.72 -8.37
CA ALA A 24 -14.86 -7.92 -8.27
C ALA A 24 -15.32 -9.09 -9.14
N TRP A 25 -14.79 -9.21 -10.36
CA TRP A 25 -15.07 -10.32 -11.27
C TRP A 25 -14.54 -11.65 -10.73
N ARG A 26 -13.30 -11.68 -10.24
CA ARG A 26 -12.62 -12.93 -9.83
C ARG A 26 -12.98 -13.41 -8.43
N PHE A 27 -13.06 -12.50 -7.47
CA PHE A 27 -13.23 -12.84 -6.05
C PHE A 27 -14.57 -12.37 -5.47
N GLY A 28 -15.41 -11.69 -6.26
CA GLY A 28 -16.70 -11.18 -5.84
C GLY A 28 -16.65 -9.78 -5.22
N ARG A 29 -17.78 -9.08 -5.29
CA ARG A 29 -17.91 -7.67 -4.90
C ARG A 29 -17.60 -7.40 -3.42
N ALA A 30 -17.95 -8.32 -2.53
CA ALA A 30 -17.66 -8.17 -1.11
C ALA A 30 -16.16 -8.22 -0.80
N ASN A 31 -15.44 -9.17 -1.41
CA ASN A 31 -13.98 -9.26 -1.26
C ASN A 31 -13.30 -8.06 -1.92
N MET A 32 -13.80 -7.55 -3.04
CA MET A 32 -13.35 -6.28 -3.61
C MET A 32 -13.56 -5.11 -2.64
N GLY A 33 -14.72 -5.02 -1.98
CA GLY A 33 -14.99 -3.99 -0.97
C GLY A 33 -14.05 -4.07 0.24
N VAL A 34 -13.72 -5.29 0.70
CA VAL A 34 -12.69 -5.49 1.73
C VAL A 34 -11.34 -4.95 1.25
N PHE A 35 -10.98 -5.21 -0.01
CA PHE A 35 -9.72 -4.73 -0.60
C PHE A 35 -9.67 -3.20 -0.60
N VAL A 36 -10.74 -2.52 -1.02
CA VAL A 36 -10.83 -1.05 -1.00
C VAL A 36 -10.55 -0.49 0.40
N ILE A 37 -11.09 -1.12 1.44
CA ILE A 37 -10.89 -0.68 2.82
C ILE A 37 -9.45 -0.90 3.27
N VAL A 38 -8.89 -2.10 3.08
CA VAL A 38 -7.57 -2.43 3.65
C VAL A 38 -6.38 -2.00 2.78
N ALA A 39 -6.56 -1.84 1.47
CA ALA A 39 -5.50 -1.45 0.54
C ALA A 39 -5.62 -0.01 0.03
N GLY A 40 -6.79 0.61 0.15
CA GLY A 40 -7.00 2.03 -0.16
C GLY A 40 -7.03 2.90 1.09
N LEU A 41 -8.03 2.68 1.96
CA LEU A 41 -8.26 3.54 3.14
C LEU A 41 -7.11 3.44 4.16
N PHE A 42 -6.63 2.23 4.45
CA PHE A 42 -5.55 2.06 5.43
C PHE A 42 -4.25 2.79 5.04
N PRO A 43 -3.65 2.58 3.85
CA PRO A 43 -2.47 3.34 3.45
C PRO A 43 -2.71 4.86 3.36
N ALA A 44 -3.89 5.29 2.87
CA ALA A 44 -4.24 6.71 2.82
C ALA A 44 -4.26 7.37 4.20
N VAL A 45 -4.77 6.69 5.23
CA VAL A 45 -4.75 7.20 6.61
C VAL A 45 -3.32 7.26 7.14
N MET A 46 -2.51 6.22 6.92
CA MET A 46 -1.13 6.18 7.40
C MET A 46 -0.28 7.28 6.76
N ASP A 47 -0.45 7.49 5.46
CA ASP A 47 0.22 8.55 4.73
C ASP A 47 -0.22 9.95 5.20
N PHE A 48 -1.54 10.13 5.39
CA PHE A 48 -2.09 11.39 5.89
C PHE A 48 -1.48 11.77 7.25
N LEU A 49 -1.32 10.79 8.14
CA LEU A 49 -0.65 11.00 9.43
C LEU A 49 0.84 11.37 9.22
N SER A 50 1.53 10.69 8.31
CA SER A 50 2.94 10.97 7.99
C SER A 50 3.14 12.40 7.43
N SER A 51 2.35 12.80 6.43
CA SER A 51 2.49 14.09 5.77
C SER A 51 1.95 15.25 6.62
N PHE A 52 0.79 15.10 7.25
CA PHE A 52 0.10 16.23 7.89
C PHE A 52 0.15 16.27 9.42
N ALA A 53 0.42 15.15 10.09
CA ALA A 53 0.56 15.13 11.55
C ALA A 53 2.03 15.08 11.98
N ALA A 54 2.84 14.26 11.31
CA ALA A 54 4.29 14.17 11.57
C ALA A 54 5.11 15.19 10.76
N HIS A 55 4.53 15.80 9.72
CA HIS A 55 5.21 16.78 8.86
C HIS A 55 6.51 16.23 8.24
N ASN A 56 6.50 14.98 7.80
CA ASN A 56 7.67 14.35 7.19
C ASN A 56 7.96 14.90 5.79
N TYR A 57 6.92 15.17 5.02
CA TYR A 57 7.00 15.62 3.64
C TYR A 57 5.68 16.24 3.19
N GLU A 58 5.72 17.02 2.10
CA GLU A 58 4.54 17.69 1.55
C GLU A 58 4.41 17.53 0.04
N TYR A 59 3.18 17.70 -0.46
CA TYR A 59 2.84 17.76 -1.88
C TYR A 59 2.62 19.23 -2.27
N PRO A 60 3.60 19.90 -2.91
CA PRO A 60 3.53 21.34 -3.15
C PRO A 60 2.27 21.76 -3.90
N GLY A 61 1.55 22.73 -3.34
CA GLY A 61 0.34 23.30 -3.95
C GLY A 61 -0.90 22.39 -3.94
N GLN A 62 -0.86 21.22 -3.30
CA GLN A 62 -1.99 20.30 -3.24
C GLN A 62 -2.74 20.38 -1.91
N SER A 63 -4.06 20.20 -1.99
CA SER A 63 -4.91 20.17 -0.79
C SER A 63 -4.81 18.82 -0.07
N ARG A 64 -5.14 18.82 1.22
CA ARG A 64 -5.26 17.59 2.05
C ARG A 64 -6.17 16.54 1.41
N LEU A 65 -7.29 16.98 0.83
CA LEU A 65 -8.23 16.09 0.16
C LEU A 65 -7.63 15.50 -1.11
N TRP A 66 -6.89 16.29 -1.88
CA TRP A 66 -6.21 15.80 -3.08
C TRP A 66 -5.19 14.72 -2.72
N VAL A 67 -4.34 14.96 -1.73
CA VAL A 67 -3.31 14.00 -1.28
C VAL A 67 -3.94 12.70 -0.81
N PHE A 68 -4.95 12.79 0.07
CA PHE A 68 -5.67 11.61 0.54
C PHE A 68 -6.28 10.81 -0.61
N THR A 69 -6.91 11.50 -1.58
CA THR A 69 -7.55 10.87 -2.74
C THR A 69 -6.51 10.19 -3.64
N TYR A 70 -5.39 10.86 -3.90
CA TYR A 70 -4.30 10.30 -4.70
C TYR A 70 -3.73 9.04 -4.05
N ILE A 71 -3.40 9.09 -2.75
CA ILE A 71 -2.85 7.92 -2.05
C ILE A 71 -3.87 6.78 -1.99
N PHE A 72 -5.12 7.08 -1.70
CA PHE A 72 -6.20 6.09 -1.66
C PHE A 72 -6.31 5.29 -2.97
N PHE A 73 -6.31 5.97 -4.11
CA PHE A 73 -6.42 5.29 -5.41
C PHE A 73 -5.09 4.73 -5.91
N GLY A 74 -4.01 5.50 -5.81
CA GLY A 74 -2.68 5.14 -6.29
C GLY A 74 -2.16 3.87 -5.62
N TRP A 75 -2.19 3.82 -4.28
CA TRP A 75 -1.69 2.65 -3.57
C TRP A 75 -2.62 1.45 -3.62
N MET A 76 -3.93 1.66 -3.79
CA MET A 76 -4.85 0.58 -4.10
C MET A 76 -4.53 -0.06 -5.46
N ALA A 77 -4.17 0.74 -6.48
CA ALA A 77 -3.73 0.24 -7.78
C ALA A 77 -2.41 -0.53 -7.67
N VAL A 78 -1.38 0.08 -7.05
CA VAL A 78 -0.06 -0.54 -6.87
C VAL A 78 -0.16 -1.83 -6.07
N CYS A 79 -0.85 -1.81 -4.92
CA CYS A 79 -1.04 -2.99 -4.09
C CYS A 79 -1.70 -4.13 -4.88
N GLY A 80 -2.75 -3.82 -5.63
CA GLY A 80 -3.47 -4.82 -6.41
C GLY A 80 -2.62 -5.43 -7.52
N ILE A 81 -1.92 -4.61 -8.29
CA ILE A 81 -1.01 -5.08 -9.36
C ILE A 81 0.10 -5.94 -8.76
N CYS A 82 0.77 -5.48 -7.71
CA CYS A 82 1.84 -6.22 -7.04
C CYS A 82 1.33 -7.54 -6.45
N LEU A 83 0.12 -7.57 -5.90
CA LEU A 83 -0.51 -8.79 -5.37
C LEU A 83 -0.81 -9.81 -6.47
N LEU A 84 -1.30 -9.35 -7.62
CA LEU A 84 -1.58 -10.22 -8.77
C LEU A 84 -0.28 -10.73 -9.42
N LEU A 85 0.78 -9.91 -9.46
CA LEU A 85 2.10 -10.35 -9.88
C LEU A 85 2.68 -11.38 -8.91
N ALA A 86 2.58 -11.14 -7.60
CA ALA A 86 3.00 -12.10 -6.58
C ALA A 86 2.26 -13.43 -6.70
N GLU A 87 0.95 -13.39 -6.97
CA GLU A 87 0.18 -14.59 -7.28
C GLU A 87 0.68 -15.28 -8.56
N GLY A 88 0.89 -14.56 -9.66
CA GLY A 88 1.37 -15.13 -10.92
C GLY A 88 2.75 -15.79 -10.80
N ILE A 89 3.63 -15.24 -9.95
CA ILE A 89 4.96 -15.82 -9.65
C ILE A 89 4.84 -17.06 -8.77
N LEU A 90 3.97 -17.01 -7.76
CA LEU A 90 3.96 -18.01 -6.70
C LEU A 90 2.97 -19.14 -6.95
N ALA A 91 1.81 -18.90 -7.53
CA ALA A 91 0.71 -19.86 -7.64
C ALA A 91 1.04 -21.02 -8.58
N ARG A 92 0.55 -22.21 -8.26
CA ARG A 92 0.62 -23.38 -9.14
C ARG A 92 -0.66 -23.48 -9.98
N ALA A 93 -0.68 -24.41 -10.93
CA ALA A 93 -1.89 -24.71 -11.68
C ALA A 93 -3.07 -25.01 -10.73
N ASN A 94 -4.20 -24.34 -10.96
CA ASN A 94 -5.43 -24.43 -10.16
C ASN A 94 -5.35 -23.88 -8.72
N GLU A 95 -4.30 -23.15 -8.38
CA GLU A 95 -4.21 -22.41 -7.12
C GLU A 95 -4.51 -20.92 -7.33
N ASP A 96 -5.06 -20.29 -6.30
CA ASP A 96 -5.22 -18.83 -6.23
C ASP A 96 -4.95 -18.32 -4.80
N LEU A 97 -4.94 -16.99 -4.67
CA LEU A 97 -4.72 -16.27 -3.40
C LEU A 97 -5.63 -16.72 -2.25
N LEU A 98 -6.82 -17.26 -2.51
CA LEU A 98 -7.79 -17.67 -1.49
C LEU A 98 -7.80 -19.19 -1.26
N SER A 99 -7.44 -20.00 -2.26
CA SER A 99 -7.47 -21.46 -2.18
C SER A 99 -6.20 -22.07 -1.59
N ALA A 100 -5.01 -21.51 -1.86
CA ALA A 100 -3.74 -22.12 -1.47
C ALA A 100 -3.24 -21.65 -0.09
N PRO A 101 -3.13 -22.51 0.96
CA PRO A 101 -2.70 -22.11 2.30
C PRO A 101 -1.38 -21.34 2.37
N ARG A 102 -0.39 -21.74 1.57
CA ARG A 102 0.94 -21.11 1.52
C ARG A 102 0.91 -19.65 1.06
N LEU A 103 0.01 -19.32 0.12
CA LEU A 103 -0.09 -17.97 -0.46
C LEU A 103 -0.59 -16.95 0.57
N ARG A 104 -1.13 -17.39 1.71
CA ARG A 104 -1.60 -16.50 2.79
C ARG A 104 -0.50 -15.59 3.33
N TRP A 105 0.75 -16.04 3.31
CA TRP A 105 1.91 -15.28 3.80
C TRP A 105 2.91 -14.97 2.68
N GLN A 106 3.09 -15.90 1.74
CA GLN A 106 4.04 -15.71 0.64
C GLN A 106 3.62 -14.58 -0.30
N ALA A 107 2.33 -14.51 -0.67
CA ALA A 107 1.88 -13.49 -1.61
C ALA A 107 1.96 -12.08 -1.01
N PRO A 108 1.50 -11.80 0.23
CA PRO A 108 1.70 -10.50 0.87
C PRO A 108 3.18 -10.10 1.00
N LEU A 109 4.06 -11.03 1.37
CA LEU A 109 5.49 -10.75 1.50
C LEU A 109 6.09 -10.33 0.15
N VAL A 110 5.82 -11.12 -0.92
CA VAL A 110 6.29 -10.80 -2.27
C VAL A 110 5.66 -9.52 -2.80
N THR A 111 4.40 -9.23 -2.45
CA THR A 111 3.72 -7.97 -2.77
C THR A 111 4.48 -6.77 -2.21
N GLY A 112 4.86 -6.82 -0.92
CA GLY A 112 5.66 -5.77 -0.29
C GLY A 112 7.03 -5.58 -0.94
N VAL A 113 7.71 -6.68 -1.29
CA VAL A 113 9.02 -6.63 -1.97
C VAL A 113 8.89 -5.99 -3.36
N ILE A 114 7.90 -6.41 -4.18
CA ILE A 114 7.70 -5.84 -5.51
C ILE A 114 7.33 -4.37 -5.42
N ALA A 115 6.42 -4.01 -4.50
CA ALA A 115 5.97 -2.63 -4.35
C ALA A 115 7.10 -1.68 -3.98
N VAL A 116 7.94 -2.04 -2.99
CA VAL A 116 9.12 -1.24 -2.64
C VAL A 116 10.18 -1.27 -3.73
N GLY A 117 10.33 -2.40 -4.42
CA GLY A 117 11.17 -2.48 -5.61
C GLY A 117 10.78 -1.44 -6.66
N LEU A 118 9.48 -1.23 -6.91
CA LEU A 118 8.97 -0.18 -7.79
C LEU A 118 9.18 1.22 -7.18
N ASP A 119 8.94 1.37 -5.88
CA ASP A 119 9.07 2.63 -5.14
C ASP A 119 10.50 3.17 -5.21
N LEU A 120 11.51 2.29 -5.11
CA LEU A 120 12.92 2.65 -5.30
C LEU A 120 13.20 3.31 -6.67
N PHE A 121 12.39 3.06 -7.70
CA PHE A 121 12.52 3.76 -8.98
C PHE A 121 11.61 4.98 -9.09
N ILE A 122 10.36 4.87 -8.62
CA ILE A 122 9.34 5.91 -8.79
C ILE A 122 9.63 7.11 -7.89
N ASP A 123 10.02 6.85 -6.64
CA ASP A 123 10.16 7.87 -5.59
C ASP A 123 11.28 8.88 -5.92
N PRO A 124 12.49 8.47 -6.38
CA PRO A 124 13.50 9.43 -6.85
C PRO A 124 13.04 10.28 -8.04
N ILE A 125 12.30 9.69 -8.98
CA ILE A 125 11.76 10.42 -10.14
C ILE A 125 10.73 11.45 -9.67
N ALA A 126 9.87 11.09 -8.72
CA ALA A 126 8.85 11.96 -8.20
C ALA A 126 9.42 13.14 -7.41
N VAL A 127 10.43 12.90 -6.59
CA VAL A 127 11.18 13.96 -5.89
C VAL A 127 11.87 14.88 -6.89
N ALA A 128 12.57 14.34 -7.89
CA ALA A 128 13.23 15.14 -8.92
C ALA A 128 12.26 15.94 -9.81
N ALA A 129 11.04 15.42 -10.01
CA ALA A 129 9.97 16.11 -10.72
C ALA A 129 9.16 17.07 -9.85
N GLY A 130 9.41 17.12 -8.54
CA GLY A 130 8.74 18.03 -7.60
C GLY A 130 7.32 17.62 -7.21
N TYR A 131 6.95 16.34 -7.34
CA TYR A 131 5.64 15.84 -6.90
C TYR A 131 5.48 15.89 -5.38
N TRP A 132 6.56 15.59 -4.65
CA TRP A 132 6.64 15.79 -3.21
C TRP A 132 8.04 16.23 -2.80
N VAL A 133 8.10 16.90 -1.65
CA VAL A 133 9.33 17.42 -1.06
C VAL A 133 9.45 16.91 0.36
N TRP A 134 10.56 16.23 0.64
CA TRP A 134 10.91 15.76 1.98
C TRP A 134 11.36 16.94 2.84
N LEU A 135 10.65 17.18 3.95
CA LEU A 135 10.98 18.23 4.91
C LEU A 135 12.12 17.80 5.83
N VAL A 136 12.21 16.49 6.07
CA VAL A 136 13.34 15.83 6.72
C VAL A 136 13.98 14.90 5.67
N PRO A 137 15.02 15.35 4.95
CA PRO A 137 15.64 14.54 3.91
C PRO A 137 16.42 13.36 4.51
N GLY A 138 16.44 12.23 3.79
CA GLY A 138 17.31 11.11 4.10
C GLY A 138 18.72 11.30 3.52
N GLU A 139 19.72 10.62 4.09
CA GLU A 139 21.13 10.79 3.68
C GLU A 139 21.55 9.80 2.58
N ILE A 140 20.90 8.64 2.51
CA ILE A 140 21.41 7.50 1.74
C ILE A 140 20.88 7.41 0.31
N TYR A 141 19.59 7.71 0.09
CA TYR A 141 18.93 7.40 -1.20
C TYR A 141 18.17 8.58 -1.77
N TYR A 142 18.80 9.36 -2.65
CA TYR A 142 18.19 10.49 -3.36
C TYR A 142 17.48 11.52 -2.47
N GLY A 143 17.91 11.69 -1.22
CA GLY A 143 17.26 12.59 -0.26
C GLY A 143 16.00 12.03 0.39
N ILE A 144 15.67 10.77 0.14
CA ILE A 144 14.48 10.09 0.65
C ILE A 144 14.83 9.31 1.93
N PRO A 145 14.11 9.51 3.05
CA PRO A 145 14.31 8.74 4.26
C PRO A 145 14.11 7.24 4.04
N LEU A 146 15.02 6.40 4.53
CA LEU A 146 14.85 4.93 4.47
C LEU A 146 13.55 4.46 5.15
N LEU A 147 13.10 5.20 6.16
CA LEU A 147 11.81 5.00 6.83
C LEU A 147 10.63 5.00 5.85
N ASN A 148 10.70 5.75 4.74
CA ASN A 148 9.65 5.75 3.72
C ASN A 148 9.49 4.35 3.09
N PHE A 149 10.59 3.79 2.58
CA PHE A 149 10.60 2.48 1.94
C PHE A 149 10.21 1.37 2.91
N VAL A 150 10.65 1.45 4.16
CA VAL A 150 10.24 0.51 5.22
C VAL A 150 8.75 0.64 5.52
N GLY A 151 8.23 1.87 5.59
CA GLY A 151 6.82 2.14 5.78
C GLY A 151 5.98 1.50 4.67
N TRP A 152 6.30 1.80 3.41
CA TRP A 152 5.60 1.22 2.26
C TRP A 152 5.74 -0.30 2.19
N PHE A 153 6.89 -0.88 2.54
CA PHE A 153 7.04 -2.33 2.67
C PHE A 153 6.01 -2.91 3.63
N VAL A 154 5.92 -2.34 4.83
CA VAL A 154 5.04 -2.81 5.91
C VAL A 154 3.58 -2.65 5.50
N LEU A 155 3.19 -1.53 4.91
CA LEU A 155 1.82 -1.31 4.44
C LEU A 155 1.45 -2.30 3.33
N MET A 156 2.34 -2.51 2.37
CA MET A 156 2.14 -3.41 1.23
C MET A 156 2.26 -4.89 1.59
N LEU A 157 2.76 -5.21 2.78
CA LEU A 157 2.69 -6.54 3.37
C LEU A 157 1.38 -6.74 4.14
N LEU A 158 1.00 -5.78 4.99
CA LEU A 158 -0.13 -5.93 5.92
C LEU A 158 -1.49 -5.81 5.23
N ALA A 159 -1.64 -4.90 4.27
CA ALA A 159 -2.89 -4.70 3.54
C ALA A 159 -3.36 -5.98 2.80
N PRO A 160 -2.56 -6.60 1.91
CA PRO A 160 -2.99 -7.83 1.23
C PRO A 160 -3.11 -9.01 2.20
N LEU A 161 -2.30 -9.07 3.26
CA LEU A 161 -2.46 -10.09 4.29
C LEU A 161 -3.85 -10.01 4.95
N ALA A 162 -4.26 -8.83 5.40
CA ALA A 162 -5.58 -8.62 5.99
C ALA A 162 -6.70 -8.95 5.00
N TRP A 163 -6.54 -8.53 3.74
CA TRP A 163 -7.48 -8.87 2.68
C TRP A 163 -7.65 -10.39 2.54
N ILE A 164 -6.55 -11.14 2.39
CA ILE A 164 -6.59 -12.61 2.23
C ILE A 164 -7.23 -13.27 3.47
N LEU A 165 -6.85 -12.85 4.68
CA LEU A 165 -7.36 -13.44 5.92
C LEU A 165 -8.88 -13.26 6.07
N ILE A 166 -9.43 -12.12 5.64
CA ILE A 166 -10.87 -11.85 5.67
C ILE A 166 -11.56 -12.55 4.50
N ALA A 167 -11.03 -12.44 3.29
CA ALA A 167 -11.64 -12.98 2.07
C ALA A 167 -11.79 -14.51 2.11
N ARG A 168 -10.84 -15.21 2.73
CA ARG A 168 -10.88 -16.67 2.96
C ARG A 168 -11.96 -17.13 3.95
N ARG A 169 -12.60 -16.23 4.68
CA ARG A 169 -13.73 -16.57 5.56
C ARG A 169 -15.00 -16.70 4.72
N THR A 170 -15.09 -17.78 3.95
CA THR A 170 -16.20 -18.07 3.03
C THR A 170 -17.55 -18.24 3.74
N ALA A 171 -17.54 -18.67 5.00
CA ALA A 171 -18.74 -18.76 5.84
C ALA A 171 -19.29 -17.39 6.30
N TRP A 172 -18.55 -16.29 6.12
CA TRP A 172 -19.02 -14.96 6.49
C TRP A 172 -19.81 -14.34 5.35
N GLY A 173 -21.00 -13.81 5.66
CA GLY A 173 -21.75 -12.98 4.72
C GLY A 173 -21.06 -11.64 4.44
N ASP A 174 -21.45 -11.01 3.34
CA ASP A 174 -20.81 -9.80 2.78
C ASP A 174 -20.69 -8.65 3.78
N GLY A 175 -21.78 -8.33 4.50
CA GLY A 175 -21.77 -7.25 5.50
C GLY A 175 -20.79 -7.51 6.65
N ARG A 176 -20.65 -8.78 7.07
CA ARG A 176 -19.68 -9.16 8.11
C ARG A 176 -18.24 -8.99 7.61
N LYS A 177 -17.96 -9.33 6.35
CA LYS A 177 -16.62 -9.13 5.77
C LYS A 177 -16.23 -7.65 5.75
N LEU A 178 -17.14 -6.78 5.31
CA LEU A 178 -16.91 -5.33 5.27
C LEU A 178 -16.73 -4.75 6.68
N LEU A 179 -17.57 -5.13 7.64
CA LEU A 179 -17.41 -4.72 9.03
C LEU A 179 -16.05 -5.14 9.60
N MET A 180 -15.63 -6.37 9.35
CA MET A 180 -14.34 -6.87 9.82
C MET A 180 -13.15 -6.17 9.14
N ALA A 181 -13.31 -5.70 7.90
CA ALA A 181 -12.30 -4.88 7.23
C ALA A 181 -12.11 -3.52 7.92
N PHE A 182 -13.21 -2.86 8.32
CA PHE A 182 -13.12 -1.63 9.12
C PHE A 182 -12.52 -1.87 10.50
N ILE A 183 -12.92 -2.95 11.19
CA ILE A 183 -12.34 -3.32 12.48
C ILE A 183 -10.84 -3.61 12.34
N ALA A 184 -10.41 -4.22 11.23
CA ALA A 184 -9.01 -4.53 10.97
C ALA A 184 -8.11 -3.30 10.82
N LEU A 185 -8.66 -2.11 10.51
CA LEU A 185 -7.86 -0.87 10.40
C LEU A 185 -7.10 -0.54 11.69
N VAL A 186 -7.68 -0.83 12.86
CA VAL A 186 -7.04 -0.56 14.16
C VAL A 186 -5.81 -1.43 14.39
N PRO A 187 -5.89 -2.78 14.38
CA PRO A 187 -4.70 -3.62 14.53
C PRO A 187 -3.72 -3.45 13.37
N LEU A 188 -4.17 -3.09 12.15
CA LEU A 188 -3.29 -2.74 11.03
C LEU A 188 -2.44 -1.50 11.33
N GLY A 189 -3.05 -0.42 11.83
CA GLY A 189 -2.34 0.80 12.20
C GLY A 189 -1.32 0.56 13.33
N LEU A 190 -1.71 -0.19 14.36
CA LEU A 190 -0.82 -0.58 15.45
C LEU A 190 0.36 -1.43 14.94
N ALA A 191 0.07 -2.48 14.16
CA ALA A 191 1.09 -3.34 13.60
C ALA A 191 2.04 -2.57 12.67
N ALA A 192 1.52 -1.69 11.83
CA ALA A 192 2.33 -0.87 10.94
C ALA A 192 3.27 0.05 11.70
N THR A 193 2.77 0.69 12.77
CA THR A 193 3.57 1.57 13.62
C THR A 193 4.69 0.79 14.31
N VAL A 194 4.34 -0.33 14.97
CA VAL A 194 5.32 -1.15 15.70
C VAL A 194 6.37 -1.74 14.75
N LEU A 195 5.94 -2.33 13.63
CA LEU A 195 6.87 -2.93 12.67
C LEU A 195 7.77 -1.88 12.03
N SER A 196 7.24 -0.71 11.67
CA SER A 196 8.05 0.39 11.13
C SER A 196 9.10 0.84 12.14
N LEU A 197 8.72 1.06 13.41
CA LEU A 197 9.66 1.45 14.46
C LEU A 197 10.75 0.40 14.71
N VAL A 198 10.38 -0.88 14.77
CA VAL A 198 11.34 -1.98 14.99
C VAL A 198 12.32 -2.08 13.83
N LEU A 199 11.81 -2.11 12.58
CA LEU A 199 12.67 -2.23 11.40
C LEU A 199 13.60 -1.02 11.24
N ASN A 200 13.11 0.19 11.52
CA ASN A 200 13.96 1.38 11.51
C ASN A 200 14.97 1.39 12.65
N GLY A 201 14.62 0.91 13.84
CA GLY A 201 15.56 0.73 14.94
C GLY A 201 16.70 -0.22 14.56
N ILE A 202 16.39 -1.31 13.86
CA ILE A 202 17.40 -2.25 13.34
C ILE A 202 18.31 -1.58 12.32
N ILE A 203 17.74 -0.84 11.37
CA ILE A 203 18.50 -0.10 10.33
C ILE A 203 19.44 0.93 10.98
N ALA A 204 18.95 1.68 11.97
CA ALA A 204 19.77 2.63 12.72
C ALA A 204 20.91 1.94 13.49
N MET A 205 20.66 0.76 14.10
CA MET A 205 21.70 -0.03 14.76
C MET A 205 22.76 -0.56 13.78
N MET A 206 22.42 -0.72 12.49
CA MET A 206 23.36 -1.09 11.43
C MET A 206 24.18 0.10 10.90
N GLY A 207 23.94 1.32 11.42
CA GLY A 207 24.64 2.54 11.02
C GLY A 207 24.17 3.12 9.69
N TRP A 208 22.96 2.75 9.24
CA TRP A 208 22.33 3.32 8.06
C TRP A 208 21.26 4.32 8.55
N GLN A 209 21.51 5.62 8.39
CA GLN A 209 20.54 6.69 8.62
C GLN A 209 20.45 7.56 7.37
#